data_AF-A0A935F840-F1
#
_entry.id   AF-A0A935F840-F1
#
_cell.length_a   1.000
_cell.length_b   1.000
_cell.length_c   1.000
_cell.angle_alpha   90.00
_cell.angle_beta   90.00
_cell.angle_gamma   90.00
#
_symmetry.space_group_name_H-M   'P 1'
#
loop_
_entity.id
_entity.type
_entity.pdbx_description
1 polymer ?
#
loop_
_entity_poly.entity_id
_entity_poly.type
_entity_poly.pdbx_seq_one_letter_code
_entity_poly.pdbx_strand_id
1 'polypeptide(L)'
;MTVVKMPIALTCTFLWIGFVCAISFMEAWLKFRAPGITVPLGLGIGRLVFNALNKVELVFALVIIINIFWNTTEILKWQNLAFAIPLTLLFIQTFWLLPALDARAELHIQGQIVPPSNLHFYYVGLELVKVASLTIFGITLFKNTTI
;
A
#
# COMPACT_ATOMS: atom_id res chain seq x y z
N MET A 1 1.80 -30.46 -9.10
CA MET A 1 1.83 -29.97 -7.71
C MET A 1 2.42 -28.55 -7.72
N THR A 2 1.69 -27.55 -7.22
CA THR A 2 2.19 -26.17 -7.11
C THR A 2 3.15 -26.07 -5.94
N VAL A 3 4.39 -25.61 -6.19
CA VAL A 3 5.39 -25.43 -5.13
C VAL A 3 5.57 -23.94 -4.88
N VAL A 4 5.52 -23.53 -3.61
CA VAL A 4 5.76 -22.14 -3.22
C VAL A 4 7.24 -21.97 -2.90
N LYS A 5 7.95 -21.14 -3.66
CA LYS A 5 9.39 -20.90 -3.47
C LYS A 5 9.71 -20.13 -2.19
N MET A 6 8.86 -19.15 -1.87
CA MET A 6 9.08 -18.18 -0.79
C MET A 6 7.77 -17.96 -0.01
N PRO A 7 7.43 -18.87 0.92
CA PRO A 7 6.13 -18.84 1.59
C PRO A 7 5.93 -17.60 2.47
N ILE A 8 7.00 -17.08 3.05
CA ILE A 8 6.96 -15.86 3.87
C ILE A 8 6.65 -14.64 2.99
N ALA A 9 7.40 -14.44 1.90
CA ALA A 9 7.14 -13.34 0.98
C ALA A 9 5.73 -13.42 0.36
N LEU A 10 5.27 -14.63 0.04
CA LEU A 10 3.91 -14.87 -0.45
C LEU A 10 2.86 -14.39 0.56
N THR A 11 2.99 -14.85 1.81
CA THR A 11 2.06 -14.51 2.90
C THR A 11 2.05 -13.01 3.15
N CYS A 12 3.22 -12.38 3.26
CA CYS A 12 3.35 -10.94 3.43
C CYS A 12 2.75 -10.15 2.27
N THR A 13 2.93 -10.61 1.02
CA THR A 13 2.38 -9.95 -0.16
C THR A 13 0.85 -9.90 -0.13
N PHE A 14 0.20 -11.03 0.15
CA PHE A 14 -1.27 -11.08 0.19
C PHE A 14 -1.85 -10.39 1.43
N LEU A 15 -1.15 -10.42 2.58
CA LEU A 15 -1.54 -9.61 3.74
C LEU A 15 -1.44 -8.12 3.42
N TRP A 16 -0.36 -7.68 2.77
CA TRP A 16 -0.20 -6.28 2.36
C TRP A 16 -1.34 -5.84 1.43
N ILE A 17 -1.68 -6.64 0.41
CA ILE A 17 -2.85 -6.39 -0.44
C ILE A 17 -4.13 -6.28 0.40
N GLY A 18 -4.35 -7.19 1.35
CA GLY A 18 -5.52 -7.17 2.23
C GLY A 18 -5.62 -5.88 3.06
N PHE A 19 -4.51 -5.43 3.65
CA PHE A 19 -4.44 -4.17 4.41
C PHE A 19 -4.78 -2.96 3.53
N VAL A 20 -4.17 -2.87 2.34
CA VAL A 20 -4.45 -1.79 1.39
C VAL A 20 -5.92 -1.81 0.98
N CYS A 21 -6.48 -2.97 0.64
CA CYS A 21 -7.87 -3.06 0.23
C CYS A 21 -8.85 -2.68 1.35
N ALA A 22 -8.60 -3.15 2.58
CA ALA A 22 -9.44 -2.85 3.72
C ALA A 22 -9.41 -1.37 4.09
N ILE A 23 -8.22 -0.73 4.06
CA ILE A 23 -8.07 0.65 4.49
C ILE A 23 -8.35 1.63 3.34
N SER A 24 -7.61 1.52 2.24
CA SER A 24 -7.65 2.50 1.15
C SER A 24 -8.93 2.43 0.32
N PHE A 25 -9.52 1.24 0.12
CA PHE A 25 -10.71 1.08 -0.73
C PHE A 25 -12.03 0.91 0.02
N MET A 26 -12.00 0.62 1.33
CA MET A 26 -13.22 0.45 2.13
C MET A 26 -13.32 1.45 3.28
N GLU A 27 -12.38 1.47 4.23
CA GLU A 27 -12.42 2.36 5.40
C GLU A 27 -12.47 3.84 5.01
N ALA A 28 -11.65 4.25 4.05
CA ALA A 28 -11.34 5.65 3.75
C ALA A 28 -12.59 6.52 3.52
N TRP A 29 -13.57 6.01 2.77
CA TRP A 29 -14.83 6.72 2.49
C TRP A 29 -15.96 6.29 3.43
N LEU A 30 -15.96 5.05 3.91
CA LEU A 30 -17.05 4.50 4.72
C LEU A 30 -17.16 5.19 6.09
N LYS A 31 -16.04 5.59 6.69
CA LYS A 31 -16.02 6.27 8.00
C LYS A 31 -16.82 7.57 8.02
N PHE A 32 -16.93 8.26 6.89
CA PHE A 32 -17.71 9.49 6.75
C PHE A 32 -19.23 9.25 6.71
N ARG A 33 -19.67 7.98 6.69
CA ARG A 33 -21.09 7.61 6.77
C ARG A 33 -21.56 7.31 8.20
N ALA A 34 -20.67 7.32 9.18
CA ALA A 34 -21.03 7.05 10.57
C ALA A 34 -21.91 8.18 11.17
N PRO A 35 -22.97 7.87 11.93
CA PRO A 35 -23.77 8.89 12.61
C PRO A 35 -22.91 9.75 13.55
N GLY A 36 -23.08 11.07 13.48
CA GLY A 36 -22.33 12.01 14.31
C GLY A 36 -20.90 12.32 13.83
N ILE A 37 -20.46 11.79 12.69
CA ILE A 37 -19.15 12.12 12.12
C ILE A 37 -19.15 13.54 11.53
N THR A 38 -18.07 14.28 11.80
CA THR A 38 -17.81 15.57 11.15
C THR A 38 -16.61 15.44 10.20
N VAL A 39 -16.51 16.32 9.20
CA VAL A 39 -15.39 16.30 8.24
C VAL A 39 -14.03 16.41 8.95
N PRO A 40 -13.79 17.36 9.87
CA PRO A 40 -12.52 17.44 10.59
C PRO A 40 -12.20 16.17 11.38
N LEU A 41 -13.20 15.56 12.01
CA LEU A 41 -13.01 14.32 12.77
C LEU A 41 -12.65 13.15 11.87
N GLY A 42 -13.37 12.96 10.75
CA GLY A 42 -13.08 11.91 9.79
C GLY A 42 -11.73 12.07 9.10
N LEU A 43 -11.31 13.32 8.83
CA LEU A 43 -9.95 13.62 8.34
C LEU A 43 -8.90 13.29 9.39
N GLY A 44 -9.10 13.67 10.66
CA GLY A 44 -8.20 13.34 11.77
C GLY A 44 -8.00 11.82 11.94
N ILE A 45 -9.09 11.05 11.89
CA ILE A 45 -9.03 9.58 11.90
C ILE A 45 -8.24 9.07 10.69
N GLY A 46 -8.52 9.61 9.49
CA GLY A 46 -7.79 9.26 8.28
C GLY A 46 -6.29 9.44 8.41
N ARG A 47 -5.82 10.58 8.93
CA ARG A 47 -4.38 10.84 9.12
C ARG A 47 -3.71 9.77 9.99
N LEU A 48 -4.35 9.39 11.10
CA LEU A 48 -3.83 8.35 12.00
C LEU A 48 -3.79 6.98 11.32
N VAL A 49 -4.90 6.59 10.68
CA VAL A 49 -5.03 5.27 10.05
C VAL A 49 -4.08 5.12 8.86
N PHE A 50 -3.96 6.13 7.99
CA PHE A 50 -3.04 6.08 6.84
C PHE A 50 -1.56 6.15 7.25
N ASN A 51 -1.22 6.87 8.32
CA ASN A 51 0.14 6.84 8.87
C ASN A 51 0.48 5.45 9.43
N ALA A 52 -0.45 4.82 10.15
CA ALA A 52 -0.30 3.46 10.63
C ALA A 52 -0.19 2.45 9.47
N LEU A 53 -1.05 2.57 8.46
CA LEU A 53 -0.98 1.76 7.24
C LEU A 53 0.41 1.88 6.60
N ASN A 54 0.90 3.10 6.36
CA ASN A 54 2.21 3.31 5.74
C ASN A 54 3.36 2.61 6.49
N LYS A 55 3.33 2.62 7.83
CA LYS A 55 4.31 1.88 8.65
C LYS A 55 4.19 0.37 8.46
N VAL A 56 2.96 -0.16 8.43
CA VAL A 56 2.71 -1.58 8.17
C VAL A 56 3.18 -1.98 6.78
N GLU A 57 2.94 -1.14 5.77
CA GLU A 57 3.42 -1.36 4.41
C GLU A 57 4.96 -1.40 4.35
N LEU A 58 5.65 -0.48 5.03
CA LEU A 58 7.11 -0.49 5.15
C LEU A 58 7.63 -1.77 5.82
N VAL A 59 6.94 -2.27 6.85
CA VAL A 59 7.29 -3.54 7.50
C VAL A 59 7.12 -4.72 6.53
N PHE A 60 6.00 -4.80 5.80
CA PHE A 60 5.82 -5.84 4.79
C PHE A 60 6.88 -5.78 3.70
N ALA A 61 7.20 -4.56 3.22
CA ALA A 61 8.26 -4.36 2.23
C ALA A 61 9.60 -4.88 2.73
N LEU A 62 10.00 -4.52 3.96
CA LEU A 62 11.25 -4.98 4.57
C LEU A 62 11.29 -6.50 4.71
N VAL A 63 10.22 -7.13 5.17
CA VAL A 63 10.16 -8.60 5.33
C VAL A 63 10.30 -9.30 3.96
N ILE A 64 9.63 -8.80 2.92
CA ILE A 64 9.75 -9.35 1.57
C ILE A 64 11.18 -9.19 1.05
N ILE A 65 11.78 -8.02 1.20
CA ILE A 65 13.16 -7.74 0.78
C ILE A 65 14.14 -8.70 1.46
N ILE A 66 14.06 -8.83 2.78
CA ILE A 66 14.91 -9.75 3.56
C ILE A 66 14.74 -11.20 3.07
N ASN A 67 13.50 -11.63 2.80
CA ASN A 67 13.24 -12.97 2.32
C ASN A 67 13.83 -13.22 0.91
N ILE A 68 13.80 -12.23 0.01
CA ILE A 68 14.43 -12.29 -1.31
C ILE A 68 15.94 -12.46 -1.17
N PHE A 69 16.58 -11.66 -0.31
CA PHE A 69 18.03 -11.74 -0.09
C PHE A 69 18.48 -13.07 0.53
N TRP A 70 17.68 -13.69 1.41
CA TRP A 70 18.02 -14.99 2.00
C TRP A 70 17.85 -16.17 1.05
N ASN A 71 16.89 -16.12 0.13
CA ASN A 71 16.50 -17.28 -0.70
C ASN A 71 17.06 -17.26 -2.13
N THR A 72 17.80 -16.24 -2.54
CA THR A 72 18.26 -16.13 -3.94
C THR A 72 19.59 -15.39 -4.07
N THR A 73 20.54 -16.02 -4.77
CA THR A 73 21.81 -15.40 -5.21
C THR A 73 21.65 -14.52 -6.45
N GLU A 74 20.60 -14.75 -7.24
CA GLU A 74 20.30 -14.03 -8.48
C GLU A 74 19.18 -13.00 -8.29
N ILE A 75 19.53 -11.87 -7.67
CA ILE A 75 18.58 -10.78 -7.31
C ILE A 75 17.86 -10.24 -8.56
N LEU A 76 18.50 -10.26 -9.73
CA LEU A 76 17.99 -9.72 -11.00
C LEU A 76 16.96 -10.61 -11.74
N LYS A 77 16.45 -11.67 -11.12
CA LYS A 77 15.36 -12.46 -11.71
C LYS A 77 14.12 -11.60 -11.94
N TRP A 78 13.43 -11.85 -13.06
CA TRP A 78 12.18 -11.16 -13.42
C TRP A 78 11.15 -11.15 -12.28
N GLN A 79 11.07 -12.23 -11.51
CA GLN A 79 10.20 -12.37 -10.33
C GLN A 79 10.50 -11.29 -9.27
N ASN A 80 11.78 -10.99 -9.01
CA ASN A 80 12.20 -10.01 -8.02
C ASN A 80 12.07 -8.58 -8.58
N LEU A 81 12.29 -8.40 -9.89
CA LEU A 81 12.09 -7.10 -10.56
C LEU A 81 10.62 -6.67 -10.51
N ALA A 82 9.67 -7.62 -10.53
CA ALA A 82 8.24 -7.31 -10.36
C ALA A 82 7.94 -6.64 -9.00
N PHE A 83 8.73 -6.92 -7.95
CA PHE A 83 8.58 -6.29 -6.63
C PHE A 83 9.13 -4.85 -6.58
N ALA A 84 9.99 -4.45 -7.51
CA ALA A 84 10.53 -3.09 -7.55
C ALA A 84 9.41 -2.06 -7.75
N ILE A 85 8.37 -2.39 -8.53
CA ILE A 85 7.24 -1.51 -8.81
C ILE A 85 6.49 -1.13 -7.52
N PRO A 86 5.89 -2.06 -6.74
CA PRO A 86 5.17 -1.70 -5.53
C PRO A 86 6.06 -1.02 -4.49
N LEU A 87 7.35 -1.37 -4.44
CA LEU A 87 8.33 -0.70 -3.57
C LEU A 87 8.53 0.77 -3.94
N THR A 88 8.71 1.08 -5.23
CA THR A 88 8.83 2.47 -5.70
C THR A 88 7.57 3.27 -5.43
N LEU A 89 6.39 2.68 -5.63
CA LEU A 89 5.11 3.31 -5.33
C LEU A 89 4.97 3.63 -3.84
N LEU A 90 5.34 2.69 -2.96
CA LEU A 90 5.34 2.90 -1.51
C LEU A 90 6.23 4.09 -1.13
N PHE A 91 7.42 4.23 -1.73
CA PHE A 91 8.30 5.35 -1.45
C PHE A 91 7.74 6.69 -1.94
N ILE A 92 7.17 6.73 -3.14
CA ILE A 92 6.48 7.91 -3.66
C ILE A 92 5.34 8.33 -2.73
N GLN A 93 4.57 7.35 -2.23
CA GLN A 93 3.49 7.62 -1.29
C GLN A 93 4.02 8.10 0.07
N THR A 94 5.02 7.44 0.62
CA THR A 94 5.61 7.75 1.93
C THR A 94 6.19 9.16 1.99
N PHE A 95 6.98 9.54 0.97
CA PHE A 95 7.76 10.77 1.02
C PHE A 95 7.11 11.97 0.37
N TRP A 96 6.12 11.76 -0.51
CA TRP A 96 5.47 12.86 -1.21
C TRP A 96 3.96 12.87 -1.00
N LEU A 97 3.27 11.81 -1.43
CA LEU A 97 1.82 11.88 -1.56
C LEU A 97 1.08 11.94 -0.22
N LEU A 98 1.46 11.09 0.74
CA LEU A 98 0.87 11.08 2.08
C LEU A 98 1.18 12.38 2.85
N PRO A 99 2.42 12.89 2.90
CA PRO A 99 2.69 14.20 3.50
C PRO A 99 1.88 15.35 2.88
N ALA A 100 1.75 15.36 1.54
CA ALA A 100 0.98 16.39 0.85
C ALA A 100 -0.53 16.31 1.15
N LEU A 101 -1.08 15.10 1.27
CA LEU A 101 -2.47 14.89 1.69
C LEU A 101 -2.69 15.26 3.16
N ASP A 102 -1.73 14.93 4.03
CA ASP A 102 -1.78 15.23 5.46
C ASP A 102 -1.81 16.74 5.73
N ALA A 103 -0.93 17.49 5.06
CA ALA A 103 -0.90 18.95 5.15
C ALA A 103 -2.23 19.59 4.70
N ARG A 104 -2.85 19.05 3.65
CA ARG A 104 -4.17 19.53 3.18
C ARG A 104 -5.30 19.16 4.14
N ALA A 105 -5.25 17.96 4.71
CA ALA A 105 -6.22 17.53 5.73
C ALA A 105 -6.15 18.44 6.96
N GLU A 106 -4.95 18.82 7.40
CA GLU A 106 -4.75 19.79 8.49
C GLU A 106 -5.38 21.15 8.18
N LEU A 107 -5.19 21.70 6.98
CA LEU A 107 -5.82 22.96 6.58
C LEU A 107 -7.36 22.88 6.64
N HIS A 108 -7.95 21.76 6.20
CA HIS A 108 -9.39 21.52 6.32
C HIS A 108 -9.85 21.41 7.78
N ILE A 109 -9.07 20.76 8.64
CA ILE A 109 -9.36 20.65 10.08
C ILE A 109 -9.35 22.02 10.76
N GLN A 110 -8.45 22.91 10.34
CA GLN A 110 -8.34 24.28 10.82
C GLN A 110 -9.41 25.23 10.23
N GLY A 111 -10.30 24.74 9.35
CA GLY A 111 -11.33 25.55 8.72
C GLY A 111 -10.81 26.53 7.66
N GLN A 112 -9.59 26.32 7.14
CA GLN A 112 -9.03 27.17 6.09
C GLN A 112 -9.62 26.83 4.71
N ILE A 113 -9.61 27.81 3.80
CA ILE A 113 -9.99 27.62 2.40
C ILE A 113 -8.85 26.93 1.68
N VAL A 114 -9.06 25.66 1.30
CA VAL A 114 -8.04 24.85 0.61
C VAL A 114 -8.31 24.88 -0.90
N PRO A 115 -7.33 25.25 -1.75
CA PRO A 115 -7.52 25.25 -3.20
C PRO A 115 -7.78 23.83 -3.73
N PRO A 116 -8.57 23.65 -4.80
CA PRO A 116 -8.87 22.33 -5.36
C PRO A 116 -7.60 21.60 -5.79
N SER A 117 -7.61 20.26 -5.67
CA SER A 117 -6.46 19.43 -6.02
C SER A 117 -6.87 18.01 -6.38
N ASN A 118 -6.11 17.40 -7.29
CA ASN A 118 -6.32 16.03 -7.75
C ASN A 118 -5.46 15.00 -7.00
N LEU A 119 -4.77 15.39 -5.92
CA LEU A 119 -3.89 14.49 -5.15
C LEU A 119 -4.61 13.23 -4.66
N HIS A 120 -5.89 13.33 -4.29
CA HIS A 120 -6.67 12.17 -3.89
C HIS A 120 -6.87 11.16 -5.03
N PHE A 121 -7.12 11.63 -6.25
CA PHE A 121 -7.23 10.76 -7.44
C PHE A 121 -5.90 10.09 -7.78
N TYR A 122 -4.79 10.82 -7.65
CA TYR A 122 -3.46 10.22 -7.80
C TYR A 122 -3.22 9.15 -6.75
N TYR A 123 -3.62 9.38 -5.50
CA TYR A 123 -3.51 8.38 -4.44
C TYR A 123 -4.28 7.11 -4.77
N VAL A 124 -5.55 7.22 -5.14
CA VAL A 124 -6.38 6.06 -5.54
C VAL A 124 -5.76 5.34 -6.75
N GLY A 125 -5.28 6.07 -7.75
CA GLY A 125 -4.61 5.50 -8.91
C GLY A 125 -3.35 4.72 -8.54
N LEU A 126 -2.48 5.29 -7.70
CA LEU A 126 -1.27 4.60 -7.23
C LEU A 126 -1.60 3.36 -6.38
N GLU A 127 -2.63 3.41 -5.54
CA GLU A 127 -3.08 2.25 -4.77
C GLU A 127 -3.55 1.11 -5.69
N LEU A 128 -4.30 1.42 -6.76
CA LEU A 128 -4.74 0.41 -7.73
C LEU A 128 -3.55 -0.24 -8.43
N VAL A 129 -2.58 0.55 -8.89
CA VAL A 129 -1.36 0.02 -9.53
C VAL A 129 -0.53 -0.79 -8.54
N LYS A 130 -0.42 -0.35 -7.28
CA LYS A 130 0.30 -1.07 -6.21
C LYS A 130 -0.36 -2.43 -5.93
N VAL A 131 -1.68 -2.49 -5.82
CA VAL A 131 -2.40 -3.76 -5.63
C VAL A 131 -2.25 -4.69 -6.84
N ALA A 132 -2.38 -4.17 -8.06
CA ALA A 132 -2.19 -4.96 -9.27
C ALA A 132 -0.75 -5.54 -9.36
N SER A 133 0.25 -4.71 -9.11
CA SER A 133 1.66 -5.13 -9.14
C SER A 133 2.02 -6.12 -8.02
N LEU A 134 1.53 -5.91 -6.79
CA LEU A 134 1.67 -6.90 -5.71
C LEU A 134 0.97 -8.22 -6.05
N THR A 135 -0.20 -8.18 -6.70
CA THR A 135 -0.91 -9.39 -7.13
C THR A 135 -0.10 -10.17 -8.16
N ILE A 136 0.45 -9.48 -9.16
CA ILE A 136 1.34 -10.09 -10.17
C ILE A 136 2.57 -10.69 -9.49
N PHE A 137 3.23 -9.94 -8.60
CA PHE A 137 4.38 -10.43 -7.83
C PHE A 137 4.02 -11.69 -7.04
N GLY A 138 2.91 -11.68 -6.28
CA GLY A 138 2.44 -12.82 -5.51
C GLY A 138 2.18 -14.06 -6.37
N ILE A 139 1.59 -13.89 -7.56
CA ILE A 139 1.36 -14.99 -8.51
C ILE A 139 2.69 -15.58 -8.99
N THR A 140 3.70 -14.75 -9.25
CA THR A 140 5.01 -15.22 -9.74
C THR A 140 5.79 -16.06 -8.72
N LEU A 141 5.42 -16.00 -7.43
CA LEU A 141 6.02 -16.81 -6.37
C LEU A 141 5.53 -18.28 -6.36
N PHE A 142 4.41 -18.57 -7.04
CA PHE A 142 3.97 -19.93 -7.29
C PHE A 142 4.72 -20.54 -8.48
N LYS A 143 5.33 -21.71 -8.29
CA LYS A 143 5.95 -22.46 -9.38
C LYS A 143 4.98 -23.52 -9.90
N ASN A 144 4.68 -23.49 -11.19
CA ASN A 144 4.09 -24.62 -11.89
C ASN A 144 5.20 -25.64 -12.17
N THR A 145 5.18 -26.75 -11.44
CA THR A 145 5.95 -27.94 -11.83
C THR A 145 5.08 -28.71 -12.83
N THR A 146 5.38 -28.57 -14.12
CA THR A 146 4.96 -29.55 -15.13
C THR A 146 5.75 -30.82 -14.85
N ILE A 147 5.06 -31.88 -14.43
CA ILE A 147 5.61 -33.24 -14.37
C ILE A 147 5.74 -33.73 -15.81
#